data_AF-A0A831Z8U9-F1
#
_entry.id   AF-A0A831Z8U9-F1
#
_cell.length_a   1.000
_cell.length_b   1.000
_cell.length_c   1.000
_cell.angle_alpha   90.00
_cell.angle_beta   90.00
_cell.angle_gamma   90.00
#
_symmetry.space_group_name_H-M   'P 1'
#
loop_
_entity.id
_entity.type
_entity.pdbx_description
1 polymer ?
#
loop_
_entity_poly.entity_id
_entity_poly.type
_entity_poly.pdbx_seq_one_letter_code
_entity_poly.pdbx_strand_id
1 'polypeptide(L)'
;MRLRLLIAALIFATILALLEWLALADFLYWRYVWFDTVMHFVGGLSLGTFIVALLPRFRPVFYIVAVAVLVVGWEVFEAVIGTPRAQNFFFDTSVDLLMDAIGATVAYVLARNTLWRSV
;
A
#
# COMPACT_ATOMS: atom_id res chain seq x y z
N MET A 1 -13.19 13.43 11.53
CA MET A 1 -12.71 13.05 10.19
C MET A 1 -11.49 12.13 10.24
N ARG A 2 -10.40 12.52 10.93
CA ARG A 2 -9.19 11.68 11.08
C ARG A 2 -9.46 10.28 11.63
N LEU A 3 -10.24 10.14 12.71
CA LEU A 3 -10.59 8.82 13.27
C LEU A 3 -11.25 7.90 12.24
N ARG A 4 -12.14 8.42 11.38
CA ARG A 4 -12.80 7.61 10.33
C ARG A 4 -11.80 7.12 9.29
N LEU A 5 -10.79 7.93 8.95
CA LEU A 5 -9.73 7.54 8.02
C LEU A 5 -8.77 6.54 8.66
N LEU A 6 -8.45 6.69 9.94
CA LEU A 6 -7.67 5.68 10.68
C LEU A 6 -8.42 4.35 10.75
N ILE A 7 -9.74 4.38 11.00
CA ILE A 7 -10.58 3.18 10.94
C ILE A 7 -10.57 2.59 9.52
N ALA A 8 -10.68 3.41 8.47
CA ALA A 8 -10.60 2.92 7.09
C ALA A 8 -9.24 2.28 6.77
N ALA A 9 -8.14 2.90 7.18
CA ALA A 9 -6.79 2.34 7.05
C ALA A 9 -6.67 1.01 7.81
N LEU A 10 -7.20 0.92 9.04
CA LEU A 10 -7.23 -0.33 9.81
C LEU A 10 -8.08 -1.42 9.15
N ILE A 11 -9.20 -1.06 8.51
CA ILE A 11 -10.00 -2.01 7.73
C ILE A 11 -9.18 -2.55 6.56
N PHE A 12 -8.51 -1.69 5.79
CA PHE A 12 -7.65 -2.14 4.69
C PHE A 12 -6.47 -2.99 5.18
N ALA A 13 -5.82 -2.61 6.28
CA ALA A 13 -4.78 -3.41 6.90
C ALA A 13 -5.30 -4.76 7.41
N THR A 14 -6.52 -4.82 7.92
CA THR A 14 -7.17 -6.07 8.35
C THR A 14 -7.46 -6.96 7.15
N ILE A 15 -7.97 -6.38 6.05
CA ILE A 15 -8.18 -7.12 4.79
C ILE A 15 -6.85 -7.68 4.29
N LEU A 16 -5.78 -6.88 4.27
CA LEU A 16 -4.45 -7.32 3.88
C LEU A 16 -3.97 -8.48 4.76
N ALA A 17 -4.07 -8.36 6.09
CA ALA A 17 -3.65 -9.41 7.01
C ALA A 17 -4.44 -10.73 6.83
N LEU A 18 -5.75 -10.65 6.56
CA LEU A 18 -6.58 -11.81 6.29
C LEU A 18 -6.22 -12.46 4.94
N LEU A 19 -5.99 -11.65 3.90
CA LEU A 19 -5.56 -12.14 2.59
C LEU A 19 -4.19 -12.80 2.67
N GLU A 20 -3.25 -12.22 3.42
CA GLU A 20 -1.93 -12.80 3.66
C GLU A 20 -2.04 -14.15 4.35
N TRP A 21 -2.82 -14.22 5.43
CA TRP A 21 -3.05 -15.48 6.15
C TRP A 21 -3.62 -16.57 5.24
N LEU A 22 -4.63 -16.23 4.42
CA LEU A 22 -5.20 -17.15 3.42
C LEU A 22 -4.17 -17.53 2.36
N ALA A 23 -3.37 -16.56 1.89
CA ALA A 23 -2.39 -16.78 0.83
C ALA A 23 -1.31 -17.76 1.22
N LEU A 24 -0.84 -17.68 2.46
CA LEU A 24 0.12 -18.63 3.02
C LEU A 24 -0.52 -19.99 3.31
N ALA A 25 -1.74 -20.02 3.87
CA ALA A 25 -2.43 -21.26 4.20
C ALA A 25 -2.76 -22.11 2.96
N ASP A 26 -3.20 -21.47 1.88
CA ASP A 26 -3.67 -22.12 0.65
C ASP A 26 -2.67 -22.03 -0.51
N PHE A 27 -1.44 -21.57 -0.24
CA PHE A 27 -0.38 -21.37 -1.24
C PHE A 27 -0.82 -20.49 -2.44
N LEU A 28 -1.61 -19.44 -2.19
CA LEU A 28 -2.19 -18.62 -3.24
C LEU A 28 -1.14 -17.83 -4.03
N TYR A 29 -0.03 -17.41 -3.41
CA TYR A 29 1.08 -16.76 -4.11
C TYR A 29 1.69 -17.60 -5.23
N TRP A 30 1.73 -18.91 -5.04
CA TRP A 30 2.27 -19.86 -6.01
C TRP A 30 1.24 -20.29 -7.04
N ARG A 31 -0.04 -20.26 -6.68
CA ARG A 31 -1.15 -20.62 -7.58
C ARG A 31 -1.58 -19.47 -8.48
N TYR A 32 -1.56 -18.25 -7.96
CA TYR A 32 -2.06 -17.03 -8.60
C TYR A 32 -1.00 -15.94 -8.52
N VAL A 33 -0.18 -15.82 -9.56
CA VAL A 33 0.90 -14.82 -9.65
C VAL A 33 0.43 -13.38 -9.46
N TRP A 34 -0.81 -13.06 -9.85
CA TRP A 34 -1.41 -11.73 -9.69
C TRP A 34 -1.87 -11.43 -8.25
N PHE A 35 -1.88 -12.42 -7.35
CA PHE A 35 -2.36 -12.23 -5.98
C PHE A 35 -1.53 -11.18 -5.25
N ASP A 36 -0.22 -11.25 -5.44
CA ASP A 36 0.79 -10.30 -4.95
C ASP A 36 0.49 -8.85 -5.36
N THR A 37 0.19 -8.66 -6.65
CA THR A 37 -0.22 -7.37 -7.22
C THR A 37 -1.43 -6.77 -6.50
N VAL A 38 -2.39 -7.61 -6.06
CA VAL A 38 -3.54 -7.17 -5.26
C VAL A 38 -3.14 -6.79 -3.84
N MET A 39 -2.22 -7.54 -3.24
CA MET A 39 -1.67 -7.26 -1.91
C MET A 39 -1.00 -5.89 -1.86
N HIS A 40 -0.12 -5.59 -2.83
CA HIS A 40 0.52 -4.27 -2.95
C HIS A 40 -0.50 -3.14 -3.18
N PHE A 41 -1.53 -3.35 -4.01
CA PHE A 41 -2.58 -2.33 -4.16
C PHE A 41 -3.29 -2.02 -2.84
N VAL A 42 -3.71 -3.06 -2.10
CA VAL A 42 -4.40 -2.89 -0.81
C VAL A 42 -3.45 -2.33 0.26
N GLY A 43 -2.18 -2.74 0.24
CA GLY A 43 -1.10 -2.21 1.06
C GLY A 43 -0.90 -0.70 0.84
N GLY A 44 -0.66 -0.29 -0.41
CA GLY A 44 -0.57 1.11 -0.81
C GLY A 44 -1.82 1.93 -0.45
N LEU A 45 -3.02 1.37 -0.62
CA LEU A 45 -4.28 2.04 -0.25
C LEU A 45 -4.42 2.24 1.26
N SER A 46 -4.07 1.22 2.05
CA SER A 46 -4.03 1.27 3.51
C SER A 46 -3.05 2.34 3.99
N LEU A 47 -1.80 2.27 3.50
CA LEU A 47 -0.73 3.19 3.80
C LEU A 47 -1.09 4.63 3.42
N GLY A 48 -1.57 4.83 2.20
CA GLY A 48 -1.96 6.14 1.70
C GLY A 48 -3.07 6.76 2.55
N THR A 49 -4.08 5.96 2.93
CA THR A 49 -5.17 6.39 3.81
C THR A 49 -4.67 6.77 5.21
N PHE A 50 -3.73 5.99 5.75
CA PHE A 50 -3.09 6.27 7.04
C PHE A 50 -2.32 7.59 7.01
N ILE A 51 -1.48 7.82 5.98
CA ILE A 51 -0.73 9.07 5.82
C ILE A 51 -1.69 10.27 5.68
N VAL A 52 -2.75 10.16 4.88
CA VAL A 52 -3.79 11.20 4.79
C VAL A 52 -4.38 11.52 6.16
N ALA A 53 -4.68 10.51 6.97
CA ALA A 53 -5.24 10.71 8.31
C ALA A 53 -4.31 11.50 9.23
N LEU A 54 -2.99 11.35 9.05
CA LEU A 54 -1.94 12.06 9.79
C LEU A 54 -1.59 13.44 9.22
N LEU A 55 -2.04 13.75 7.99
CA LEU A 55 -1.80 15.04 7.33
C LEU A 55 -2.99 16.00 7.46
N PRO A 56 -3.03 16.88 8.49
CA PRO A 56 -4.11 17.85 8.69
C PRO A 56 -4.39 18.78 7.52
N ARG A 57 -3.38 19.04 6.69
CA ARG A 57 -3.39 20.03 5.61
C ARG A 57 -2.81 19.41 4.36
N PHE A 58 -3.21 19.94 3.21
CA PHE A 58 -2.66 19.55 1.93
C PHE A 58 -1.14 19.78 1.88
N ARG A 59 -0.38 18.69 1.78
CA ARG A 59 1.09 18.70 1.69
C ARG A 59 1.55 17.65 0.69
N PRO A 60 1.41 17.91 -0.63
CA PRO A 60 1.61 16.90 -1.67
C PRO A 60 3.03 16.33 -1.67
N VAL A 61 4.05 17.19 -1.50
CA VAL A 61 5.46 16.75 -1.47
C VAL A 61 5.71 15.81 -0.29
N PHE A 62 5.23 16.16 0.92
CA PHE A 62 5.40 15.30 2.08
C PHE A 62 4.69 13.96 1.89
N TYR A 63 3.47 13.98 1.33
CA TYR A 63 2.73 12.77 1.03
C TYR A 63 3.50 11.85 0.08
N ILE A 64 3.99 12.38 -1.05
CA ILE A 64 4.74 11.62 -2.06
C ILE A 64 6.01 11.03 -1.45
N VAL A 65 6.78 11.83 -0.69
CA VAL A 65 8.01 11.35 -0.04
C VAL A 65 7.70 10.27 1.00
N ALA A 66 6.68 10.45 1.83
CA ALA A 66 6.29 9.46 2.83
C ALA A 66 5.87 8.13 2.20
N VAL A 67 5.06 8.17 1.12
CA VAL A 67 4.69 6.98 0.36
C VAL A 67 5.93 6.32 -0.24
N ALA A 68 6.78 7.08 -0.94
CA ALA A 68 7.98 6.55 -1.58
C ALA A 68 8.92 5.84 -0.59
N VAL A 69 9.15 6.45 0.58
CA VAL A 69 10.00 5.87 1.63
C VAL A 69 9.44 4.55 2.16
N LEU A 70 8.13 4.47 2.38
CA LEU A 70 7.50 3.29 2.99
C LEU A 70 7.35 2.15 1.99
N VAL A 71 7.00 2.46 0.74
CA VAL A 71 6.84 1.49 -0.35
C VAL A 71 8.19 0.90 -0.75
N VAL A 72 9.21 1.74 -0.96
CA VAL A 72 10.58 1.23 -1.19
C VAL A 72 11.12 0.51 0.04
N GLY A 73 10.77 1.00 1.24
CA GLY A 73 11.14 0.35 2.49
C GLY A 73 10.59 -1.07 2.61
N TRP A 74 9.39 -1.33 2.08
CA TRP A 74 8.79 -2.66 2.03
C TRP A 74 9.57 -3.60 1.12
N GLU A 75 9.88 -3.19 -0.12
CA GLU A 75 10.71 -3.97 -1.05
C GLU A 75 12.10 -4.30 -0.48
N VAL A 76 12.72 -3.33 0.22
CA VAL A 76 13.99 -3.54 0.91
C VAL A 76 13.83 -4.56 2.05
N PHE A 77 12.73 -4.48 2.81
CA PHE A 77 12.43 -5.43 3.87
C PHE A 77 12.31 -6.85 3.31
N GLU A 78 11.56 -7.04 2.22
CA GLU A 78 11.44 -8.34 1.55
C GLU A 78 12.80 -8.88 1.10
N ALA A 79 13.59 -8.05 0.41
CA ALA A 79 14.93 -8.40 -0.04
C ALA A 79 15.84 -8.86 1.11
N VAL A 80 15.71 -8.25 2.29
CA VAL A 80 16.48 -8.62 3.48
C VAL A 80 16.04 -9.96 4.08
N ILE A 81 14.74 -10.27 4.06
CA ILE A 81 14.23 -11.55 4.60
C ILE A 81 14.26 -12.70 3.60
N GLY A 82 14.67 -12.45 2.36
CA GLY A 82 14.85 -13.47 1.33
C GLY A 82 13.54 -13.99 0.74
N THR A 83 12.47 -13.20 0.80
CA THR A 83 11.16 -13.50 0.20
C THR A 83 10.93 -13.02 -1.24
N PRO A 84 11.78 -12.25 -1.94
CA PRO A 84 11.46 -11.82 -3.30
C PRO A 84 11.43 -12.97 -4.29
N ARG A 85 10.69 -12.82 -5.39
CA ARG A 85 10.71 -13.79 -6.50
C ARG A 85 12.01 -13.69 -7.29
N ALA A 86 12.99 -14.52 -6.91
CA ALA A 86 14.33 -14.53 -7.51
C ALA A 86 14.35 -14.69 -9.04
N GLN A 87 13.36 -15.37 -9.65
CA GLN A 87 13.30 -15.57 -11.10
C GLN A 87 13.09 -14.26 -11.87
N ASN A 88 12.29 -13.33 -11.32
CA ASN A 88 11.82 -12.14 -12.02
C ASN A 88 11.95 -10.86 -11.16
N PHE A 89 12.87 -10.85 -10.19
CA PHE A 89 12.99 -9.85 -9.14
C PHE A 89 12.73 -8.40 -9.59
N PHE A 90 13.46 -7.94 -10.63
CA PHE A 90 13.31 -6.56 -11.10
C PHE A 90 11.93 -6.24 -11.64
N PHE A 91 11.28 -7.20 -12.31
CA PHE A 91 9.95 -7.00 -12.87
C PHE A 91 8.88 -7.04 -11.78
N ASP A 92 9.00 -7.99 -10.84
CA ASP A 92 8.14 -8.18 -9.68
C ASP A 92 8.10 -6.89 -8.84
N THR A 93 9.26 -6.49 -8.30
CA THR A 93 9.45 -5.25 -7.54
C THR A 93 8.96 -4.01 -8.31
N SER A 94 9.13 -3.95 -9.63
CA SER A 94 8.62 -2.79 -10.40
C SER A 94 7.10 -2.74 -10.44
N VAL A 95 6.44 -3.90 -10.54
CA VAL A 95 4.97 -4.01 -10.47
C VAL A 95 4.49 -3.72 -9.06
N ASP A 96 5.18 -4.21 -8.05
CA ASP A 96 4.83 -4.03 -6.64
C ASP A 96 4.88 -2.55 -6.24
N LEU A 97 6.00 -1.87 -6.53
CA LEU A 97 6.14 -0.41 -6.38
C LEU A 97 5.05 0.37 -7.13
N LEU A 98 4.68 -0.07 -8.34
CA LEU A 98 3.63 0.56 -9.12
C LEU A 98 2.26 0.39 -8.46
N MET A 99 1.92 -0.81 -8.00
CA MET A 99 0.62 -1.10 -7.39
C MET A 99 0.45 -0.41 -6.05
N ASP A 100 1.51 -0.37 -5.24
CA ASP A 100 1.56 0.41 -4.02
C ASP A 100 1.31 1.91 -4.30
N ALA A 101 1.99 2.46 -5.31
CA ALA A 101 1.81 3.84 -5.72
C ALA A 101 0.39 4.13 -6.23
N ILE A 102 -0.24 3.20 -6.99
CA ILE A 102 -1.62 3.33 -7.44
C ILE A 102 -2.58 3.33 -6.24
N GLY A 103 -2.42 2.38 -5.31
CA GLY A 103 -3.25 2.31 -4.09
C GLY A 103 -3.15 3.59 -3.27
N ALA A 104 -1.94 4.09 -3.05
CA ALA A 104 -1.73 5.36 -2.35
C ALA A 104 -2.34 6.55 -3.12
N THR A 105 -2.18 6.58 -4.44
CA THR A 105 -2.76 7.64 -5.29
C THR A 105 -4.29 7.68 -5.19
N VAL A 106 -4.97 6.53 -5.11
CA VAL A 106 -6.42 6.49 -4.87
C VAL A 106 -6.77 7.19 -3.55
N ALA A 107 -6.07 6.89 -2.46
CA ALA A 107 -6.28 7.57 -1.17
C ALA A 107 -6.05 9.09 -1.27
N TYR A 108 -4.98 9.50 -1.96
CA TYR A 108 -4.65 10.91 -2.19
C TYR A 108 -5.73 11.65 -2.98
N VAL A 109 -6.22 11.08 -4.09
CA VAL A 109 -7.25 11.70 -4.93
C VAL A 109 -8.57 11.84 -4.16
N LEU A 110 -8.96 10.81 -3.40
CA LEU A 110 -10.15 10.88 -2.54
C LEU A 110 -10.00 11.99 -1.49
N ALA A 111 -8.84 12.07 -0.83
CA ALA A 111 -8.54 13.11 0.15
C ALA A 111 -8.57 14.51 -0.47
N ARG A 112 -7.99 14.67 -1.67
CA ARG A 112 -7.92 15.94 -2.39
C ARG A 112 -9.29 16.47 -2.81
N ASN A 113 -10.23 15.58 -3.14
CA ASN A 113 -11.57 15.95 -3.59
C ASN A 113 -12.58 16.12 -2.45
N THR A 114 -12.27 15.62 -1.25
CA THR A 114 -13.19 15.66 -0.10
C THR A 114 -12.63 16.48 1.07
N LEU A 115 -11.49 16.06 1.63
CA LEU A 115 -10.91 16.58 2.87
C LEU A 115 -10.14 17.88 2.66
N TRP A 116 -9.33 17.93 1.59
CA TRP A 116 -8.43 19.04 1.30
C TRP A 116 -9.00 20.03 0.27
N ARG A 117 -10.27 19.86 -0.13
CA ARG A 117 -10.93 20.75 -1.10
C ARG A 117 -11.22 22.15 -0.53
N SER A 118 -11.34 22.25 0.79
CA SER A 118 -11.66 23.47 1.52
C SER A 118 -10.44 24.21 2.10
N VAL A 119 -9.23 23.83 1.68
CA VAL A 119 -7.96 24.47 2.05
C VAL A 119 -7.35 25.17 0.83
#